data_AF-A0A2T6ZPV0-F1
#
_entry.id   AF-A0A2T6ZPV0-F1
#
_cell.length_a   1.000
_cell.length_b   1.000
_cell.length_c   1.000
_cell.angle_alpha   90.00
_cell.angle_beta   90.00
_cell.angle_gamma   90.00
#
_symmetry.space_group_name_H-M   'P 1'
#
loop_
_entity.id
_entity.type
_entity.pdbx_description
1 polymer ?
#
loop_
_entity_poly.entity_id
_entity_poly.type
_entity_poly.pdbx_seq_one_letter_code
_entity_poly.pdbx_strand_id
1 'polypeptide(L)'
;MPAYGEGTASCIPLLKRAAILTLNWHAQMSYRKIGTQLGISKSTVESIIKRAKACASDPEDFDDVLACLDSQHGGGNPKRFPEGCEESLALRDLSQKDKEHWLKTFPEVASFSQTA
;
A
#
# COMPACT_ATOMS: atom_id res chain seq x y z
N MET A 1 -28.17 1.62 21.33
CA MET A 1 -27.34 2.53 20.54
C MET A 1 -26.52 1.67 19.58
N PRO A 2 -26.87 1.54 18.28
CA PRO A 2 -26.03 0.77 17.38
C PRO A 2 -24.84 1.62 16.92
N ALA A 3 -23.65 1.02 16.98
CA ALA A 3 -22.41 1.60 16.51
C ALA A 3 -22.48 1.81 14.99
N TYR A 4 -22.12 3.01 14.55
CA TYR A 4 -21.93 3.33 13.14
C TYR A 4 -20.84 2.41 12.59
N GLY A 5 -21.19 1.65 11.54
CA GLY A 5 -20.28 0.76 10.85
C GLY A 5 -19.05 1.52 10.37
N GLU A 6 -17.91 1.10 10.87
CA GLU A 6 -16.59 1.51 10.44
C GLU A 6 -16.44 1.11 8.98
N GLY A 7 -16.68 2.08 8.08
CA GLY A 7 -16.52 1.89 6.65
C GLY A 7 -15.06 1.57 6.39
N THR A 8 -14.76 0.29 6.21
CA THR A 8 -13.48 -0.18 5.69
C THR A 8 -13.30 0.46 4.32
N ALA A 9 -12.62 1.61 4.28
CA ALA A 9 -12.24 2.28 3.06
C ALA A 9 -11.35 1.30 2.31
N SER A 10 -11.98 0.52 1.44
CA SER A 10 -11.40 -0.71 0.91
C SER A 10 -10.25 -0.28 0.02
N CYS A 11 -9.04 -0.34 0.56
CA CYS A 11 -7.83 -0.07 -0.20
C CYS A 11 -7.85 -1.05 -1.37
N ILE A 12 -8.01 -0.52 -2.59
CA ILE A 12 -8.09 -1.37 -3.77
C ILE A 12 -6.75 -2.10 -3.87
N PRO A 13 -6.75 -3.45 -3.95
CA PRO A 13 -5.51 -4.21 -4.07
C PRO A 13 -4.67 -3.72 -5.25
N LEU A 14 -3.33 -3.74 -5.12
CA LEU A 14 -2.41 -3.33 -6.19
C LEU A 14 -2.73 -4.04 -7.51
N LEU A 15 -3.01 -5.35 -7.46
CA LEU A 15 -3.41 -6.13 -8.63
C LEU A 15 -4.62 -5.54 -9.35
N LYS A 16 -5.64 -5.08 -8.62
CA LYS A 16 -6.82 -4.44 -9.23
C LYS A 16 -6.47 -3.09 -9.84
N ARG A 17 -5.57 -2.32 -9.24
CA ARG A 17 -5.06 -1.05 -9.82
C ARG A 17 -4.28 -1.30 -11.10
N ALA A 18 -3.39 -2.30 -11.12
CA ALA A 18 -2.66 -2.70 -12.31
C ALA A 18 -3.62 -3.16 -13.42
N ALA A 19 -4.60 -4.00 -13.10
CA ALA A 19 -5.62 -4.43 -14.06
C ALA A 19 -6.43 -3.25 -14.63
N ILE A 20 -6.80 -2.26 -13.80
CA ILE A 20 -7.44 -1.01 -14.26
C ILE A 20 -6.57 -0.33 -15.32
N LEU A 21 -5.27 -0.16 -15.03
CA LEU A 21 -4.34 0.53 -15.90
C LEU A 21 -4.19 -0.20 -17.24
N THR A 22 -3.93 -1.50 -17.21
CA THR A 22 -3.77 -2.34 -18.40
C THR A 22 -5.02 -2.36 -19.27
N LEU A 23 -6.22 -2.49 -18.68
CA LEU A 23 -7.49 -2.51 -19.41
C LEU A 23 -7.81 -1.16 -20.06
N ASN A 24 -7.44 -0.05 -19.41
CA ASN A 24 -7.64 1.26 -19.99
C ASN A 24 -6.62 1.56 -21.09
N TRP A 25 -5.36 1.22 -20.88
CA TRP A 25 -4.27 1.57 -21.79
C TRP A 25 -4.23 0.69 -23.04
N HIS A 26 -4.22 -0.63 -22.88
CA HIS A 26 -4.04 -1.56 -24.00
C HIS A 26 -5.35 -1.98 -24.64
N ALA A 27 -6.42 -2.14 -23.84
CA ALA A 27 -7.72 -2.57 -24.34
C ALA A 27 -8.67 -1.40 -24.62
N GLN A 28 -8.22 -0.15 -24.41
CA GLN A 28 -9.00 1.08 -24.61
C GLN A 28 -10.41 1.03 -23.99
N MET A 29 -10.57 0.28 -22.89
CA MET A 29 -11.87 0.13 -22.26
C MET A 29 -12.27 1.42 -21.54
N SER A 30 -13.56 1.74 -21.60
CA SER A 30 -14.11 2.88 -20.87
C SER A 30 -14.09 2.63 -19.36
N TYR A 31 -13.95 3.70 -18.57
CA TYR A 31 -13.91 3.61 -17.10
C TYR A 31 -15.14 2.92 -16.51
N ARG A 32 -16.32 3.10 -17.13
CA ARG A 32 -17.56 2.45 -16.71
C ARG A 32 -17.47 0.93 -16.88
N LYS A 33 -16.97 0.46 -18.03
CA LYS A 33 -16.84 -0.97 -18.33
C LYS A 33 -15.83 -1.65 -17.41
N ILE A 34 -14.67 -1.02 -17.21
CA ILE A 34 -13.64 -1.48 -16.27
C ILE A 34 -14.21 -1.57 -14.85
N GLY A 35 -14.92 -0.52 -14.41
CA GLY A 35 -15.54 -0.48 -13.10
C GLY A 35 -16.55 -1.62 -12.89
N THR A 36 -17.45 -1.85 -13.85
CA THR A 36 -18.40 -2.97 -13.79
C THR A 36 -17.69 -4.33 -13.75
N GLN A 37 -16.63 -4.52 -14.52
CA GLN A 37 -15.92 -5.80 -14.61
C GLN A 37 -15.11 -6.13 -13.34
N LEU A 38 -14.57 -5.11 -12.65
CA LEU A 38 -13.75 -5.28 -11.45
C LEU A 38 -14.51 -5.05 -10.13
N GLY A 39 -15.80 -4.69 -10.22
CA GLY A 39 -16.63 -4.33 -9.06
C GLY A 39 -16.19 -3.03 -8.39
N ILE A 40 -15.72 -2.05 -9.17
CA ILE A 40 -15.16 -0.78 -8.70
C ILE A 40 -15.98 0.38 -9.26
N SER A 41 -16.18 1.44 -8.49
CA SER A 41 -16.90 2.62 -8.98
C SER A 41 -16.12 3.32 -10.12
N LYS A 42 -16.85 3.90 -11.08
CA LYS A 42 -16.25 4.65 -12.20
C LYS A 42 -15.32 5.77 -11.70
N SER A 43 -15.74 6.52 -10.69
CA SER A 43 -14.94 7.63 -10.13
C SER A 43 -13.64 7.13 -9.51
N THR A 44 -13.65 5.94 -8.90
CA THR A 44 -12.43 5.35 -8.35
C THR A 44 -11.46 4.91 -9.45
N VAL A 45 -11.96 4.28 -10.52
CA VAL A 45 -11.16 3.93 -11.72
C VAL A 45 -10.48 5.17 -12.29
N GLU A 46 -11.25 6.25 -12.48
CA GLU A 46 -10.76 7.51 -13.01
C GLU A 46 -9.71 8.16 -12.10
N SER A 47 -9.93 8.14 -10.79
CA SER A 47 -8.99 8.66 -9.79
C SER A 47 -7.66 7.91 -9.79
N ILE A 48 -7.69 6.57 -9.92
CA ILE A 48 -6.49 5.74 -9.99
C ILE A 48 -5.65 6.11 -11.22
N ILE A 49 -6.26 6.16 -12.40
CA ILE A 49 -5.56 6.43 -13.66
C ILE A 49 -4.99 7.86 -13.66
N LYS A 50 -5.80 8.85 -13.26
CA LYS A 50 -5.35 10.25 -13.19
C LYS A 50 -4.18 10.43 -12.24
N ARG A 51 -4.23 9.81 -11.06
CA ARG A 51 -3.13 9.87 -10.09
C ARG A 51 -1.88 9.17 -10.60
N ALA A 52 -2.00 7.98 -11.18
CA ALA A 52 -0.86 7.25 -11.73
C ALA A 52 -0.13 8.09 -12.79
N LYS A 53 -0.88 8.68 -13.74
CA LYS A 53 -0.30 9.57 -14.76
C LYS A 53 0.31 10.85 -14.16
N ALA A 54 -0.31 11.44 -13.14
CA ALA A 54 0.20 12.65 -12.51
C ALA A 54 1.50 12.42 -11.70
N CYS A 55 1.74 11.19 -11.24
CA CYS A 55 2.94 10.81 -10.50
C CYS A 55 4.07 10.29 -11.40
N ALA A 56 3.77 9.90 -12.63
CA ALA A 56 4.73 9.36 -13.58
C ALA A 56 5.74 10.42 -14.03
N SER A 57 6.97 9.98 -14.31
CA SER A 57 7.97 10.85 -14.92
C SER A 57 7.59 11.15 -16.37
N ASP A 58 7.20 10.10 -17.11
CA ASP A 58 6.52 10.22 -18.40
C ASP A 58 5.07 9.67 -18.32
N PRO A 59 4.03 10.51 -18.48
CA PRO A 59 2.64 10.07 -18.44
C PRO A 59 2.19 9.26 -19.67
N GLU A 60 3.03 9.13 -20.69
CA GLU A 60 2.82 8.36 -21.92
C GLU A 60 3.66 7.07 -21.98
N ASP A 61 4.54 6.84 -20.99
CA ASP A 61 5.22 5.56 -20.79
C ASP A 61 4.42 4.70 -19.79
N PHE A 62 4.06 3.49 -20.22
CA PHE A 62 3.27 2.58 -19.39
C PHE A 62 4.04 2.11 -18.14
N ASP A 63 5.33 1.86 -18.24
CA ASP A 63 6.14 1.34 -17.13
C ASP A 63 6.36 2.43 -16.07
N ASP A 64 6.55 3.69 -16.49
CA ASP A 64 6.60 4.83 -15.58
C ASP A 64 5.28 5.03 -14.83
N VAL A 65 4.15 4.92 -15.53
CA VAL A 65 2.82 5.03 -14.92
C VAL A 65 2.51 3.84 -14.01
N LEU A 66 2.96 2.64 -14.37
CA LEU A 66 2.79 1.42 -13.58
C LEU A 66 3.59 1.49 -12.28
N ALA A 67 4.83 1.98 -12.31
CA ALA A 67 5.69 2.17 -11.15
C ALA A 67 5.04 3.08 -10.08
N CYS A 68 4.16 3.99 -10.50
CA CYS A 68 3.46 4.91 -9.59
C CYS A 68 2.31 4.27 -8.81
N LEU A 69 1.87 3.05 -9.17
CA LEU A 69 0.76 2.37 -8.48
C LEU A 69 1.12 1.89 -7.07
N ASP A 70 2.40 1.62 -6.80
CA ASP A 70 2.89 1.10 -5.51
C ASP A 70 3.03 2.17 -4.42
N SER A 71 3.21 3.43 -4.81
CA SER A 71 3.37 4.57 -3.90
C SER A 71 2.17 4.84 -2.99
N GLN A 72 1.04 4.14 -3.21
CA GLN A 72 -0.20 4.27 -2.45
C GLN A 72 -0.27 3.45 -1.16
N HIS A 73 0.69 2.55 -0.90
CA HIS A 73 0.86 2.03 0.46
C HIS A 73 1.90 2.90 1.15
N GLY A 74 1.50 3.62 2.20
CA GLY A 74 2.40 4.21 3.17
C GLY A 74 3.17 3.13 3.94
N GLY A 75 3.94 2.29 3.24
CA GLY A 75 5.13 1.71 3.82
C GLY A 75 6.05 2.88 4.07
N GLY A 76 5.93 3.47 5.26
CA GLY A 76 6.75 4.60 5.66
C GLY A 76 8.18 4.25 5.33
N ASN A 77 8.83 5.10 4.54
CA ASN A 77 10.23 4.94 4.20
C ASN A 77 10.96 4.75 5.54
N PRO A 78 11.47 3.54 5.88
CA PRO A 78 11.95 3.30 7.23
C PRO A 78 13.07 4.30 7.45
N LYS A 79 12.89 5.16 8.45
CA LYS A 79 13.83 6.24 8.75
C LYS A 79 15.19 5.58 8.97
N ARG A 80 16.09 5.74 8.00
CA ARG A 80 17.44 5.17 8.08
C ARG A 80 18.24 6.06 9.02
N PHE A 81 18.56 5.53 10.18
CA PHE A 81 19.49 6.14 11.10
C PHE A 81 20.92 5.84 10.64
N PRO A 82 21.81 6.84 10.50
CA PRO A 82 23.22 6.59 10.25
C PRO A 82 23.80 5.65 11.31
N GLU A 83 24.68 4.75 10.89
CA GLU A 83 25.33 3.81 11.80
C GLU A 83 26.13 4.58 12.88
N GLY A 84 25.84 4.29 14.15
CA GLY A 84 26.51 4.92 15.29
C GLY A 84 25.86 6.22 15.79
N CYS A 85 24.75 6.68 15.20
CA CYS A 85 23.99 7.78 15.80
C CYS A 85 23.29 7.35 17.09
N GLU A 86 22.97 8.31 17.96
CA GLU A 86 22.36 8.06 19.26
C GLU A 86 21.06 7.24 19.14
N GLU A 87 20.23 7.53 18.14
CA GLU A 87 19.00 6.79 17.88
C GLU A 87 19.26 5.35 17.41
N SER A 88 20.30 5.13 16.60
CA SER A 88 20.69 3.77 16.17
C SER A 88 21.18 2.93 17.34
N LEU A 89 21.94 3.54 18.25
CA LEU A 89 22.45 2.90 19.46
C LEU A 89 21.32 2.62 20.45
N ALA A 90 20.40 3.57 20.64
CA ALA A 90 19.22 3.39 21.47
C ALA A 90 18.33 2.25 20.96
N LEU A 91 18.11 2.15 19.65
CA LEU A 91 17.36 1.04 19.05
C LEU A 91 18.08 -0.31 19.23
N ARG A 92 19.40 -0.35 19.06
CA ARG A 92 20.21 -1.55 19.31
C ARG A 92 20.10 -2.01 20.77
N ASP A 93 20.23 -1.08 21.71
CA ASP A 93 20.18 -1.37 23.14
C ASP A 93 18.77 -1.79 23.59
N LEU A 94 17.72 -1.24 22.98
CA LEU A 94 16.33 -1.68 23.18
C LEU A 94 16.12 -3.11 22.67
N SER A 95 16.60 -3.42 21.46
CA SER A 95 16.51 -4.77 20.87
C SER A 95 17.22 -5.83 21.73
N GLN A 96 18.35 -5.49 22.34
CA GLN A 96 19.09 -6.40 23.23
C GLN A 96 18.42 -6.62 24.59
N LYS A 97 17.55 -5.70 25.04
CA LYS A 97 16.82 -5.82 26.31
C LYS A 97 15.54 -6.64 26.21
N ASP A 98 15.02 -6.87 25.01
CA ASP A 98 13.77 -7.59 24.77
C ASP A 98 13.92 -9.11 24.88
N LYS A 99 14.30 -9.60 26.07
CA LYS A 99 14.48 -11.03 26.40
C LYS A 99 13.22 -11.87 26.15
N GLU A 100 12.04 -11.27 26.19
CA GLU A 100 10.76 -11.95 25.96
C GLU A 100 10.52 -12.27 24.47
N HIS A 101 11.04 -11.46 23.54
CA HIS A 101 10.94 -11.72 22.11
C HIS A 101 11.98 -12.73 21.57
N TRP A 102 13.14 -12.88 22.23
CA TRP A 102 14.19 -13.81 21.78
C TRP A 102 13.78 -15.29 21.81
N LEU A 103 12.75 -15.64 22.59
CA LEU A 103 12.27 -17.01 22.74
C LEU A 103 11.03 -17.31 21.89
N LYS A 104 10.39 -16.30 21.28
CA LYS A 104 9.19 -16.48 20.49
C LYS A 104 9.54 -16.91 19.07
N THR A 105 8.90 -17.99 18.62
CA THR A 105 9.01 -18.40 17.20
C THR A 105 8.20 -17.44 16.32
N PHE A 106 8.57 -17.28 15.04
CA PHE A 106 7.89 -16.38 14.09
C PHE A 106 6.33 -16.42 14.12
N PRO A 107 5.67 -17.56 14.39
CA PRO A 107 4.20 -17.60 14.55
C PRO A 107 3.65 -16.83 15.77
N GLU A 108 4.40 -16.76 16.87
CA GLU A 108 3.96 -16.17 18.14
C GLU A 108 4.09 -14.64 18.19
N VAL A 109 4.91 -14.07 17.30
CA VAL A 109 5.06 -12.62 17.16
C VAL A 109 3.85 -12.01 16.44
N ALA A 110 3.28 -12.74 15.48
CA ALA A 110 2.18 -12.25 14.65
C ALA A 110 0.80 -12.29 15.36
N SER A 111 0.65 -13.11 16.42
CA SER A 111 -0.62 -13.23 17.15
C SER A 111 -0.89 -12.09 18.12
N PHE A 112 0.14 -11.34 18.55
CA PHE A 112 -0.01 -10.18 19.44
C PHE A 112 -0.62 -8.95 18.75
N SER A 113 -0.73 -8.93 17.43
CA SER A 113 -1.33 -7.82 16.68
C SER A 113 -2.86 -7.85 16.63
N GLN A 114 -3.53 -8.80 17.31
CA GLN A 114 -4.99 -8.95 17.29
C GLN A 114 -5.72 -8.66 18.61
N THR A 115 -5.04 -8.26 19.67
CA THR A 115 -5.72 -7.83 20.92
C THR A 115 -5.02 -6.62 21.54
N ALA A 116 -5.46 -5.43 21.13
CA ALA A 116 -5.47 -4.20 21.92
C ALA A 116 -6.60 -3.29 21.41
#